data_AF-A0A183HVY1-F1
#
_entry.id   AF-A0A183HVY1-F1
#
_cell.length_a   1.000
_cell.length_b   1.000
_cell.length_c   1.000
_cell.angle_alpha   90.00
_cell.angle_beta   90.00
_cell.angle_gamma   90.00
#
_symmetry.space_group_name_H-M   'P 1'
#
loop_
_entity.id
_entity.type
_entity.pdbx_description
1 polymer ?
#
loop_
_entity_poly.entity_id
_entity_poly.type
_entity_poly.pdbx_seq_one_letter_code
_entity_poly.pdbx_strand_id
1 'polypeptide(L)'
;IAFVVRDEGNPQSFTIQYDEGDTRSYTSPERDLILTSLIDGSRASGNQCLFVTCSKYDRALRIIPYKFLLDEDTESQCMRHIISVPPGLKRYDLIRRFNANIPYDGLTYTASQEVYFLLLSLRNIE
;
A
#
# COMPACT_ATOMS: atom_id res chain seq x y z
N ILE A 1 -8.26 -5.87 8.78
CA ILE A 1 -8.59 -5.35 7.44
C ILE A 1 -7.30 -5.32 6.67
N ALA A 2 -7.28 -5.99 5.51
CA ALA A 2 -6.07 -6.18 4.74
C ALA A 2 -5.77 -4.95 3.87
N PHE A 3 -6.74 -4.55 3.05
CA PHE A 3 -6.66 -3.38 2.19
C PHE A 3 -8.05 -2.91 1.76
N VAL A 4 -8.10 -1.69 1.23
CA VAL A 4 -9.30 -1.08 0.67
C VAL A 4 -9.04 -0.65 -0.77
N VAL A 5 -9.98 -0.93 -1.65
CA VAL A 5 -9.90 -0.58 -3.08
C VAL A 5 -10.98 0.45 -3.39
N ARG A 6 -10.61 1.64 -3.83
CA ARG A 6 -11.53 2.64 -4.42
C ARG A 6 -11.90 2.18 -5.82
N ASP A 7 -13.16 2.36 -6.18
CA ASP A 7 -13.61 2.14 -7.55
C ASP A 7 -13.32 3.40 -8.39
N GLU A 8 -12.57 3.24 -9.48
CA GLU A 8 -12.24 4.34 -10.41
C GLU A 8 -13.44 4.75 -11.27
N GLY A 9 -14.33 3.80 -11.58
CA GLY A 9 -15.52 4.04 -12.41
C GLY A 9 -16.69 4.62 -11.63
N ASN A 10 -16.72 4.44 -10.31
CA ASN A 10 -17.75 4.98 -9.44
C ASN A 10 -17.15 5.63 -8.18
N PRO A 11 -17.18 6.97 -8.06
CA PRO A 11 -16.57 7.68 -6.93
C PRO A 11 -17.24 7.42 -5.58
N GLN A 12 -18.42 6.79 -5.57
CA GLN A 12 -19.12 6.40 -4.34
C GLN A 12 -18.81 4.96 -3.92
N SER A 13 -18.16 4.17 -4.78
CA SER A 13 -17.94 2.74 -4.57
C SER A 13 -16.53 2.46 -4.03
N PHE A 14 -16.46 1.48 -3.14
CA PHE A 14 -15.21 0.96 -2.61
C PHE A 14 -15.38 -0.50 -2.14
N THR A 15 -14.28 -1.22 -2.04
CA THR A 15 -14.25 -2.63 -1.65
C THR A 15 -13.26 -2.83 -0.52
N ILE A 16 -13.68 -3.48 0.56
CA ILE A 16 -12.82 -3.87 1.69
C ILE A 16 -12.47 -5.34 1.54
N GLN A 17 -11.18 -5.67 1.63
CA GLN A 17 -10.73 -7.05 1.83
C GLN A 17 -10.34 -7.26 3.31
N TYR A 18 -10.92 -8.29 3.92
CA TYR A 18 -10.61 -8.72 5.27
C TYR A 18 -9.40 -9.66 5.27
N ASP A 19 -8.81 -9.86 6.45
CA ASP A 19 -7.59 -10.65 6.62
C ASP A 19 -7.81 -12.13 6.23
N GLU A 20 -9.05 -12.61 6.39
CA GLU A 20 -9.50 -13.96 6.01
C GLU A 20 -9.67 -14.13 4.49
N GLY A 21 -9.53 -13.05 3.71
CA GLY A 21 -9.74 -13.04 2.27
C GLY A 21 -11.17 -12.73 1.83
N ASP A 22 -12.14 -12.69 2.76
CA ASP A 22 -13.48 -12.20 2.45
C ASP A 22 -13.41 -10.76 1.92
N THR A 23 -14.24 -10.47 0.93
CA THR A 23 -14.21 -9.21 0.22
C THR A 23 -15.63 -8.67 0.10
N ARG A 24 -15.84 -7.42 0.56
CA ARG A 24 -17.15 -6.79 0.55
C ARG A 24 -17.09 -5.43 -0.13
N SER A 25 -18.02 -5.20 -1.04
CA SER A 25 -18.17 -3.94 -1.76
C SER A 25 -19.28 -3.09 -1.15
N TYR A 26 -19.04 -1.79 -1.09
CA TYR A 26 -19.90 -0.80 -0.44
C TYR A 26 -20.08 0.40 -1.37
N THR A 27 -21.17 1.13 -1.20
CA THR A 27 -21.42 2.38 -1.92
C THR A 27 -21.90 3.44 -0.93
N SER A 28 -21.29 4.61 -0.96
CA SER A 28 -21.67 5.74 -0.11
C SER A 28 -21.34 7.08 -0.79
N PRO A 29 -22.22 8.10 -0.69
CA PRO A 29 -21.89 9.45 -1.11
C PRO A 29 -20.74 10.06 -0.28
N GLU A 30 -20.50 9.55 0.92
CA GLU A 30 -19.43 9.99 1.84
C GLU A 30 -18.25 9.00 1.86
N ARG A 31 -17.96 8.34 0.72
CA ARG A 31 -16.90 7.32 0.60
C ARG A 31 -15.60 7.77 1.27
N ASP A 32 -15.08 8.95 0.93
CA ASP A 32 -13.75 9.38 1.38
C ASP A 32 -13.72 9.69 2.89
N LEU A 33 -14.82 10.15 3.45
CA LEU A 33 -15.02 10.33 4.90
C LEU A 33 -14.98 8.99 5.63
N ILE A 34 -15.66 7.97 5.09
CA ILE A 34 -15.66 6.61 5.62
C ILE A 34 -14.26 6.01 5.54
N LEU A 35 -13.59 6.13 4.39
CA LEU A 35 -12.23 5.62 4.19
C LEU A 35 -11.25 6.25 5.17
N THR A 36 -11.32 7.58 5.36
CA THR A 36 -10.46 8.30 6.31
C THR A 36 -10.68 7.77 7.73
N SER A 37 -11.94 7.70 8.17
CA SER A 37 -12.30 7.19 9.50
C SER A 37 -11.86 5.74 9.71
N LEU A 38 -11.97 4.90 8.67
CA LEU A 38 -11.56 3.50 8.70
C LEU A 38 -10.03 3.35 8.82
N ILE A 39 -9.28 4.19 8.11
CA ILE A 39 -7.82 4.23 8.19
C ILE A 39 -7.40 4.65 9.60
N ASP A 40 -7.96 5.74 10.12
CA ASP A 40 -7.60 6.26 11.44
C ASP A 40 -7.95 5.27 12.55
N GLY A 41 -9.14 4.64 12.49
CA GLY A 41 -9.53 3.59 13.41
C GLY A 41 -8.63 2.35 13.33
N SER A 42 -8.25 1.94 12.12
CA SER A 42 -7.33 0.82 11.92
C SER A 42 -5.96 1.10 12.55
N ARG A 43 -5.43 2.31 12.36
CA ARG A 43 -4.16 2.75 12.98
C ARG A 43 -4.26 2.80 14.49
N ALA A 44 -5.33 3.38 15.04
CA ALA A 44 -5.57 3.45 16.47
C ALA A 44 -5.65 2.04 17.12
N SER A 45 -6.10 1.04 16.36
CA SER A 45 -6.13 -0.37 16.80
C SER A 45 -4.79 -1.11 16.65
N GLY A 46 -3.74 -0.45 16.17
CA GLY A 46 -2.41 -1.05 15.96
C GLY A 46 -2.20 -1.68 14.57
N ASN A 47 -3.18 -1.58 13.66
CA ASN A 47 -3.02 -2.05 12.28
C ASN A 47 -2.44 -0.95 11.38
N GLN A 48 -1.10 -0.84 11.33
CA GLN A 48 -0.38 0.09 10.46
C GLN A 48 -0.23 -0.38 9.01
N CYS A 49 -0.71 -1.60 8.71
CA CYS A 49 -0.54 -2.24 7.41
C CYS A 49 -1.74 -2.02 6.48
N LEU A 50 -2.74 -1.23 6.88
CA LEU A 50 -3.88 -0.94 6.02
C LEU A 50 -3.43 -0.08 4.83
N PHE A 51 -3.70 -0.57 3.62
CA PHE A 51 -3.40 0.12 2.38
C PHE A 51 -4.67 0.48 1.60
N VAL A 52 -4.72 1.66 1.01
CA VAL A 52 -5.82 2.10 0.11
C VAL A 52 -5.29 2.27 -1.29
N THR A 53 -5.97 1.71 -2.28
CA THR A 53 -5.56 1.75 -3.69
C THR A 53 -6.76 1.93 -4.61
N CYS A 54 -6.56 2.43 -5.83
CA CYS A 54 -7.59 2.51 -6.87
C CYS A 54 -7.63 1.24 -7.76
N SER A 55 -6.61 0.38 -7.66
CA SER A 55 -6.49 -0.85 -8.45
C SER A 55 -6.67 -2.09 -7.57
N LYS A 56 -7.12 -3.22 -8.14
CA LYS A 56 -7.14 -4.48 -7.38
C LYS A 56 -5.74 -4.77 -6.85
N TYR A 57 -5.65 -4.91 -5.52
CA TYR A 57 -4.42 -5.32 -4.87
C TYR A 57 -4.06 -6.73 -5.31
N ASP A 58 -2.95 -6.86 -6.04
CA ASP A 58 -2.46 -8.15 -6.48
C ASP A 58 -1.52 -8.72 -5.41
N ARG A 59 -1.97 -9.79 -4.74
CA ARG A 59 -1.18 -10.49 -3.72
C ARG A 59 0.15 -11.01 -4.29
N ALA A 60 0.25 -11.25 -5.60
CA ALA A 60 1.49 -11.65 -6.26
C ALA A 60 2.57 -10.55 -6.23
N LEU A 61 2.22 -9.31 -5.85
CA LEU A 61 3.18 -8.23 -5.65
C LEU A 61 3.90 -8.30 -4.30
N ARG A 62 3.40 -9.07 -3.33
CA ARG A 62 4.10 -9.27 -2.06
C ARG A 62 5.19 -10.33 -2.18
N ILE A 63 6.36 -10.02 -1.63
CA ILE A 63 7.50 -10.94 -1.47
C ILE A 63 7.26 -11.86 -0.27
N ILE A 64 6.60 -11.35 0.77
CA ILE A 64 6.31 -12.06 2.01
C ILE A 64 4.81 -12.02 2.36
N PRO A 65 4.32 -12.97 3.18
CA PRO A 65 2.92 -12.99 3.59
C PRO A 65 2.45 -11.66 4.22
N TYR A 66 1.14 -11.43 4.17
CA TYR A 66 0.51 -10.26 4.78
C TYR A 66 0.79 -10.22 6.30
N LYS A 67 1.01 -9.02 6.85
CA LYS A 67 1.44 -8.72 8.25
C LYS A 67 2.87 -9.08 8.64
N PHE A 68 3.67 -9.63 7.75
CA PHE A 68 5.10 -9.78 7.99
C PHE A 68 5.84 -8.57 7.43
N LEU A 69 6.94 -8.19 8.10
CA LEU A 69 7.88 -7.17 7.66
C LEU A 69 9.00 -7.81 6.85
N LEU A 70 9.50 -7.09 5.86
CA LEU A 70 10.72 -7.49 5.14
C LEU A 70 11.89 -7.46 6.11
N ASP A 71 12.91 -8.27 5.83
CA ASP A 71 14.23 -8.07 6.39
C ASP A 71 14.94 -6.87 5.74
N GLU A 72 15.98 -6.38 6.40
CA GLU A 72 16.72 -5.17 6.00
C GLU A 72 17.27 -5.24 4.57
N ASP A 73 17.79 -6.41 4.16
CA ASP A 73 18.36 -6.62 2.83
C ASP A 73 17.29 -6.52 1.74
N THR A 74 16.14 -7.17 1.95
CA THR A 74 15.03 -7.16 0.98
C THR A 74 14.36 -5.78 0.92
N GLU A 75 14.20 -5.10 2.06
CA GLU A 75 13.73 -3.70 2.10
C GLU A 75 14.66 -2.79 1.30
N SER A 76 15.97 -2.91 1.51
CA SER A 76 17.00 -2.16 0.79
C SER A 76 16.97 -2.45 -0.72
N GLN A 77 16.71 -3.70 -1.10
CA GLN A 77 16.59 -4.08 -2.51
C GLN A 77 15.36 -3.45 -3.18
N CYS A 78 14.21 -3.45 -2.50
CA CYS A 78 13.01 -2.77 -2.98
C CYS A 78 13.27 -1.27 -3.23
N MET A 79 14.00 -0.62 -2.33
CA MET A 79 14.43 0.77 -2.50
C MET A 79 15.33 0.96 -3.73
N ARG A 80 16.37 0.14 -3.88
CA ARG A 80 17.30 0.22 -5.00
C ARG A 80 16.59 0.08 -6.35
N HIS A 81 15.57 -0.78 -6.43
CA HIS A 81 14.81 -0.99 -7.67
C HIS A 81 13.96 0.23 -8.09
N ILE A 82 13.48 1.04 -7.15
CA ILE A 82 12.82 2.30 -7.50
C ILE A 82 13.82 3.32 -8.07
N ILE A 83 14.98 3.45 -7.40
CA ILE A 83 16.02 4.41 -7.75
C ILE A 83 16.63 4.03 -9.11
N SER A 84 17.08 2.77 -9.23
CA SER A 84 17.70 2.21 -10.42
C SER A 84 16.87 1.03 -10.91
N VAL A 85 16.04 1.31 -11.92
CA VAL A 85 15.11 0.34 -12.52
C VAL A 85 15.94 -0.69 -13.30
N PRO A 86 15.84 -1.99 -12.96
CA PRO A 86 16.54 -3.03 -13.73
C PRO A 86 16.09 -3.07 -15.20
N PRO A 87 16.98 -3.43 -16.14
CA PRO A 87 16.63 -3.55 -17.55
C PRO A 87 15.44 -4.50 -17.77
N GLY A 88 14.49 -4.08 -18.62
CA GLY A 88 13.29 -4.87 -18.94
C GLY A 88 12.14 -4.75 -17.93
N LEU A 89 12.32 -4.02 -16.82
CA LEU A 89 11.25 -3.75 -15.87
C LEU A 89 10.74 -2.31 -16.01
N LYS A 90 9.45 -2.11 -15.70
CA LYS A 90 8.85 -0.78 -15.65
C LYS A 90 8.91 -0.23 -14.23
N ARG A 91 9.26 1.06 -14.09
CA ARG A 91 9.27 1.74 -12.79
C ARG A 91 7.94 1.65 -12.06
N TYR A 92 6.83 1.75 -12.81
CA TYR A 92 5.47 1.62 -12.29
C TYR A 92 5.26 0.30 -11.52
N ASP A 93 5.66 -0.83 -12.08
CA ASP A 93 5.50 -2.14 -11.43
C ASP A 93 6.34 -2.25 -10.15
N LEU A 94 7.52 -1.62 -10.13
CA LEU A 94 8.40 -1.59 -8.97
C LEU A 94 7.83 -0.72 -7.84
N ILE A 95 7.19 0.41 -8.17
CA ILE A 95 6.48 1.23 -7.18
C ILE A 95 5.31 0.45 -6.58
N ARG A 96 4.53 -0.27 -7.40
CA ARG A 96 3.44 -1.12 -6.89
C ARG A 96 3.95 -2.22 -5.95
N ARG A 97 5.05 -2.90 -6.33
CA ARG A 97 5.70 -3.89 -5.45
C ARG A 97 6.22 -3.27 -4.16
N PHE A 98 6.85 -2.11 -4.25
CA PHE A 98 7.31 -1.39 -3.07
C PHE A 98 6.15 -1.06 -2.12
N ASN A 99 5.07 -0.48 -2.65
CA ASN A 99 3.87 -0.15 -1.86
C ASN A 99 3.20 -1.39 -1.26
N ALA A 100 3.29 -2.54 -1.93
CA ALA A 100 2.76 -3.79 -1.43
C ALA A 100 3.57 -4.39 -0.27
N ASN A 101 4.87 -4.10 -0.17
CA ASN A 101 5.79 -4.74 0.79
C ASN A 101 6.28 -3.82 1.91
N ILE A 102 6.30 -2.50 1.71
CA ILE A 102 6.77 -1.54 2.70
C ILE A 102 5.58 -0.92 3.45
N PRO A 103 5.57 -0.95 4.80
CA PRO A 103 4.51 -0.37 5.62
C PRO A 103 4.17 1.08 5.27
N TYR A 104 3.01 1.54 5.70
CA TYR A 104 2.60 2.93 5.47
C TYR A 104 3.54 3.92 6.18
N ASP A 105 3.99 3.58 7.39
CA ASP A 105 4.91 4.38 8.20
C ASP A 105 6.33 4.45 7.60
N GLY A 106 6.58 3.75 6.50
CA GLY A 106 7.81 3.82 5.72
C GLY A 106 8.75 2.65 5.96
N LEU A 107 10.04 2.93 5.77
CA LEU A 107 11.12 1.95 5.90
C LEU A 107 11.37 1.63 7.37
N THR A 108 11.56 0.34 7.67
CA THR A 108 11.74 -0.17 9.03
C THR A 108 13.21 -0.07 9.47
N TYR A 109 14.15 -0.26 8.55
CA TYR A 109 15.58 -0.38 8.85
C TYR A 109 16.41 0.78 8.27
N THR A 110 15.99 1.34 7.13
CA THR A 110 16.76 2.40 6.46
C THR A 110 16.26 3.80 6.82
N ALA A 111 17.03 4.52 7.64
CA ALA A 111 16.73 5.88 8.11
C ALA A 111 17.24 7.00 7.17
N SER A 112 16.93 6.94 5.87
CA SER A 112 17.25 8.04 4.95
C SER A 112 16.05 9.01 4.85
N GLN A 113 16.20 10.22 5.41
CA GLN A 113 15.17 11.27 5.34
C GLN A 113 14.84 11.68 3.89
N GLU A 114 15.84 11.72 3.00
CA GLU A 114 15.64 12.07 1.58
C GLU A 114 14.77 11.02 0.87
N VAL A 115 15.01 9.75 1.19
CA VAL A 115 14.21 8.64 0.67
C VAL A 115 12.79 8.71 1.19
N TYR A 116 12.58 8.99 2.48
CA TYR A 116 11.25 9.11 3.07
C TYR A 116 10.37 10.14 2.34
N PHE A 117 10.90 11.33 2.04
CA PHE A 117 10.13 12.36 1.30
C PHE A 117 9.81 11.94 -0.15
N LEU A 118 10.75 11.32 -0.85
CA LEU A 118 10.52 10.79 -2.20
C LEU A 118 9.40 9.74 -2.17
N LEU A 119 9.41 8.83 -1.19
CA LEU A 119 8.41 7.77 -1.04
C LEU A 119 7.00 8.31 -0.74
N LEU A 120 6.89 9.33 0.12
CA LEU A 120 5.61 10.01 0.38
C LEU A 120 5.04 10.65 -0.89
N SER A 121 5.90 11.26 -1.72
CA SER A 121 5.45 11.84 -2.99
C SER A 121 4.95 10.77 -3.96
N LEU A 122 5.66 9.64 -4.10
CA LEU A 122 5.29 8.57 -5.01
C LEU A 122 4.00 7.84 -4.61
N ARG A 123 3.67 7.82 -3.31
CA ARG A 123 2.46 7.19 -2.77
C ARG A 123 1.21 8.06 -2.85
N ASN A 124 1.36 9.37 -3.07
CA ASN A 124 0.24 10.32 -3.21
C ASN A 124 -0.03 10.74 -4.67
N ILE A 125 0.68 10.16 -5.66
CA ILE A 125 0.52 10.45 -7.09
C ILE A 125 -0.55 9.57 -7.77
N GLU A 126 -1.23 8.68 -7.03
CA GLU A 126 -2.35 7.88 -7.54
C GLU A 126 -3.72 8.30 -6.96
#